data_AF-A0A839QML2-F1
#
_entry.id   AF-A0A839QML2-F1
#
_cell.length_a   1.000
_cell.length_b   1.000
_cell.length_c   1.000
_cell.angle_alpha   90.00
_cell.angle_beta   90.00
_cell.angle_gamma   90.00
#
_symmetry.space_group_name_H-M   'P 1'
#
loop_
_entity.id
_entity.type
_entity.pdbx_description
1 polymer ?
#
loop_
_entity_poly.entity_id
_entity_poly.type
_entity_poly.pdbx_seq_one_letter_code
_entity_poly.pdbx_strand_id
1 'polypeptide(L)'
;MMVLVLSSCPPGLRGFLSRWLLEVSAGVFAGTVSARIRDSIWAEVKVLCKDGRAILIHPARNEQRLEFKVHRHKWGVKDFDGVKLIARPRADSISPKPLVLESTEHADLESQPAAVADDMGLRVGWSNMSKYRRGNRR
;
A
#
# COMPACT_ATOMS: atom_id res chain seq x y z
N MET A 1 -16.39 11.72 -15.67
CA MET A 1 -15.06 11.11 -15.78
C MET A 1 -14.66 10.49 -14.45
N MET A 2 -13.97 9.36 -14.46
CA MET A 2 -13.29 8.74 -13.32
C MET A 2 -12.12 7.90 -13.84
N VAL A 3 -11.11 7.70 -12.98
CA VAL A 3 -9.98 6.81 -13.24
C VAL A 3 -9.87 5.83 -12.08
N LEU A 4 -9.69 4.54 -12.39
CA LEU A 4 -9.50 3.49 -11.40
C LEU A 4 -8.15 2.81 -11.67
N VAL A 5 -7.30 2.77 -10.65
CA VAL A 5 -5.99 2.11 -10.70
C VAL A 5 -6.03 0.89 -9.80
N LEU A 6 -5.69 -0.27 -10.35
CA LEU A 6 -5.67 -1.57 -9.70
C LEU A 6 -4.24 -2.11 -9.64
N SER A 7 -3.94 -2.84 -8.56
CA SER A 7 -2.66 -3.53 -8.39
C SER A 7 -2.89 -4.87 -7.69
N SER A 8 -2.29 -5.94 -8.19
CA SER A 8 -2.41 -7.29 -7.62
C SER A 8 -3.86 -7.78 -7.47
N CYS A 9 -4.74 -7.44 -8.41
CA CYS A 9 -6.15 -7.79 -8.38
C CYS A 9 -6.45 -9.09 -9.15
N PRO A 10 -7.46 -9.87 -8.73
CA PRO A 10 -7.87 -11.09 -9.45
C PRO A 10 -8.49 -10.75 -10.83
N PRO A 11 -8.40 -11.68 -11.81
CA PRO A 11 -8.87 -11.43 -13.18
C PRO A 11 -10.37 -11.17 -13.27
N GLY A 12 -11.19 -11.73 -12.37
CA GLY A 12 -12.63 -11.50 -12.34
C GLY A 12 -13.01 -10.02 -12.15
N LEU A 13 -12.23 -9.25 -11.39
CA LEU A 13 -12.48 -7.82 -11.20
C LEU A 13 -12.26 -7.03 -12.51
N ARG A 14 -11.26 -7.42 -13.30
CA ARG A 14 -10.96 -6.78 -14.60
C ARG A 14 -12.13 -6.91 -15.57
N GLY A 15 -12.70 -8.12 -15.69
CA GLY A 15 -13.86 -8.37 -16.54
C GLY A 15 -15.13 -7.62 -16.08
N PHE A 16 -15.31 -7.43 -14.77
CA PHE A 16 -16.40 -6.59 -14.26
C PHE A 16 -16.24 -5.12 -14.68
N LEU A 17 -15.02 -4.58 -14.57
CA LEU A 17 -14.74 -3.16 -14.85
C LEU A 17 -14.82 -2.82 -16.34
N SER A 18 -14.39 -3.73 -17.22
CA SER A 18 -14.43 -3.53 -18.68
C SER A 18 -15.85 -3.37 -19.24
N ARG A 19 -16.89 -3.68 -18.45
CA ARG A 19 -18.29 -3.40 -18.81
C ARG A 19 -18.64 -1.91 -18.75
N TRP A 20 -17.88 -1.11 -18.01
CA TRP A 20 -18.20 0.29 -17.71
C TRP A 20 -17.08 1.25 -18.08
N LEU A 21 -15.83 0.79 -18.03
CA LEU A 21 -14.64 1.61 -18.17
C LEU A 21 -13.72 1.02 -19.23
N LEU A 22 -12.98 1.88 -19.92
CA LEU A 22 -11.94 1.48 -20.84
C LEU A 22 -10.64 1.25 -20.08
N GLU A 23 -10.02 0.09 -20.26
CA GLU A 23 -8.68 -0.16 -19.73
C GLU A 23 -7.64 0.44 -20.67
N VAL A 24 -7.00 1.53 -20.22
CA VAL A 24 -6.02 2.29 -21.01
C VAL A 24 -4.59 1.80 -20.81
N SER A 25 -4.34 1.08 -19.71
CA SER A 25 -3.08 0.40 -19.39
C SER A 25 -3.36 -0.73 -18.40
N ALA A 26 -2.40 -1.61 -18.17
CA ALA A 26 -2.56 -2.74 -17.25
C ALA A 26 -3.02 -2.26 -15.86
N GLY A 27 -4.25 -2.60 -15.48
CA GLY A 27 -4.82 -2.19 -14.20
C GLY A 27 -5.27 -0.72 -14.14
N VAL A 28 -5.22 0.05 -15.22
CA VAL A 28 -5.68 1.44 -15.27
C VAL A 28 -6.91 1.55 -16.15
N PHE A 29 -8.04 1.91 -15.54
CA PHE A 29 -9.33 2.04 -16.19
C PHE A 29 -9.79 3.50 -16.16
N ALA A 30 -10.34 4.00 -17.26
CA ALA A 30 -10.88 5.35 -17.35
C ALA A 30 -12.24 5.34 -18.05
N GLY A 31 -13.13 6.25 -17.65
CA GLY A 31 -14.44 6.36 -18.27
C GLY A 31 -15.32 7.42 -17.61
N THR A 32 -16.48 7.68 -18.19
CA THR A 32 -17.47 8.60 -17.61
C THR A 32 -18.74 7.83 -17.28
N VAL A 33 -19.08 7.84 -15.99
CA VAL A 33 -20.32 7.28 -15.46
C VAL A 33 -20.94 8.27 -14.46
N SER A 34 -22.21 8.08 -14.13
CA SER A 34 -22.88 8.88 -13.09
C SER A 34 -22.28 8.61 -11.70
N ALA A 35 -22.48 9.52 -10.76
CA ALA A 35 -22.00 9.36 -9.38
C ALA A 35 -22.53 8.08 -8.72
N ARG A 36 -23.80 7.74 -8.96
CA ARG A 36 -24.42 6.50 -8.46
C ARG A 36 -23.69 5.27 -8.97
N ILE A 37 -23.44 5.20 -10.28
CA ILE A 37 -22.74 4.07 -10.90
C ILE A 37 -21.29 3.99 -10.43
N ARG A 38 -20.59 5.12 -10.32
CA ARG A 38 -19.23 5.19 -9.74
C ARG A 38 -19.21 4.59 -8.32
N ASP A 39 -20.16 4.97 -7.48
CA ASP A 39 -20.19 4.52 -6.08
C ASP A 39 -20.56 3.03 -5.98
N SER A 40 -21.42 2.51 -6.86
CA SER A 40 -21.67 1.07 -7.01
C SER A 40 -20.43 0.31 -7.50
N ILE A 41 -19.73 0.81 -8.53
CA ILE A 41 -18.47 0.24 -9.01
C ILE A 41 -17.45 0.21 -7.86
N TRP A 42 -17.32 1.29 -7.09
CA TRP A 42 -16.40 1.36 -5.97
C TRP A 42 -16.72 0.35 -4.87
N ALA A 43 -18.01 0.15 -4.55
CA ALA A 43 -18.43 -0.87 -3.59
C ALA A 43 -18.00 -2.26 -4.06
N GLU A 44 -18.26 -2.59 -5.32
CA GLU A 44 -17.92 -3.88 -5.91
C GLU A 44 -16.41 -4.11 -5.97
N VAL A 45 -15.64 -3.08 -6.34
CA VAL A 45 -14.17 -3.12 -6.31
C VAL A 45 -13.67 -3.51 -4.93
N LYS A 46 -14.17 -2.90 -3.85
CA LYS A 46 -13.74 -3.25 -2.48
C LYS A 46 -14.00 -4.72 -2.11
N VAL A 47 -15.04 -5.34 -2.67
CA VAL A 47 -15.40 -6.74 -2.42
C VAL A 47 -14.53 -7.68 -3.27
N LEU A 48 -14.43 -7.40 -4.57
CA LEU A 48 -13.76 -8.27 -5.53
C LEU A 48 -12.23 -8.12 -5.55
N CYS A 49 -11.68 -7.02 -5.03
CA CYS A 49 -10.24 -6.74 -5.06
C CYS A 49 -9.43 -7.71 -4.20
N LYS A 50 -10.04 -8.45 -3.26
CA LYS A 50 -9.36 -9.38 -2.34
C LYS A 50 -8.14 -8.69 -1.70
N ASP A 51 -6.94 -9.26 -1.86
CA ASP A 51 -5.68 -8.72 -1.33
C ASP A 51 -4.99 -7.70 -2.26
N GLY A 52 -5.63 -7.39 -3.38
CA GLY A 52 -5.22 -6.34 -4.27
C GLY A 52 -5.42 -4.95 -3.66
N ARG A 53 -5.01 -3.95 -4.44
CA ARG A 53 -5.12 -2.53 -4.09
C ARG A 53 -5.90 -1.82 -5.18
N ALA A 54 -6.68 -0.83 -4.77
CA ALA A 54 -7.42 0.01 -5.69
C ALA A 54 -7.33 1.48 -5.29
N ILE A 55 -7.23 2.35 -6.30
CA ILE A 55 -7.34 3.79 -6.17
C ILE A 55 -8.40 4.25 -7.16
N LEU A 56 -9.43 4.93 -6.67
CA LEU A 56 -10.45 5.58 -7.48
C LEU A 56 -10.18 7.08 -7.46
N ILE A 57 -10.14 7.72 -8.61
CA ILE A 57 -10.06 9.17 -8.80
C ILE A 57 -11.32 9.62 -9.54
N HIS A 58 -11.96 10.67 -9.06
CA HIS A 58 -13.15 11.25 -9.71
C HIS A 58 -13.20 12.76 -9.51
N PRO A 59 -13.91 13.50 -10.38
CA PRO A 59 -14.11 14.93 -10.19
C PRO A 59 -14.93 15.19 -8.92
N ALA A 60 -14.62 16.29 -8.26
CA ALA A 60 -15.30 16.78 -7.06
C ALA A 60 -15.41 18.30 -7.11
N ARG A 61 -16.35 18.86 -6.35
CA ARG A 61 -16.54 20.32 -6.21
C ARG A 61 -15.70 20.86 -5.06
N ASN A 62 -14.38 20.74 -5.18
CA ASN A 62 -13.39 21.29 -4.26
C ASN A 62 -12.29 22.02 -5.05
N GLU A 63 -11.30 22.57 -4.36
CA GLU A 63 -10.21 23.36 -4.96
C GLU A 63 -9.37 22.54 -5.95
N GLN A 64 -9.08 21.28 -5.64
CA GLN A 64 -8.32 20.38 -6.51
C GLN A 64 -9.13 19.88 -7.72
N ARG A 65 -10.45 20.13 -7.74
CA ARG A 65 -11.42 19.61 -8.73
C ARG A 65 -11.44 18.09 -8.83
N LEU A 66 -10.87 17.39 -7.85
CA LEU A 66 -10.76 15.94 -7.81
C LEU A 66 -10.86 15.43 -6.37
N GLU A 67 -11.22 14.17 -6.27
CA GLU A 67 -11.18 13.41 -5.04
C GLU A 67 -10.72 11.99 -5.36
N PHE A 68 -10.05 11.36 -4.41
CA PHE A 68 -9.63 9.98 -4.56
C PHE A 68 -9.98 9.14 -3.33
N LYS A 69 -10.38 7.90 -3.59
CA LYS A 69 -10.65 6.86 -2.60
C LYS A 69 -9.60 5.77 -2.77
N VAL A 70 -9.11 5.23 -1.66
CA VAL A 70 -8.09 4.17 -1.66
C VAL A 70 -8.59 2.94 -0.94
N HIS A 71 -8.21 1.76 -1.43
CA HIS A 71 -8.49 0.48 -0.81
C HIS A 71 -7.18 -0.31 -0.67
N ARG A 72 -6.84 -0.69 0.57
CA ARG A 72 -5.64 -1.47 0.93
C ARG A 72 -4.32 -0.92 0.37
N HIS A 73 -4.28 0.37 0.05
CA HIS A 73 -3.11 1.03 -0.47
C HIS A 73 -2.15 1.42 0.67
N LYS A 74 -0.84 1.23 0.48
CA LYS A 74 0.18 1.54 1.50
C LYS A 74 0.22 3.04 1.83
N TRP A 75 -0.12 3.88 0.87
CA TRP A 75 -0.20 5.33 1.06
C TRP A 75 -1.62 5.72 1.46
N GLY A 76 -1.73 6.44 2.57
CA GLY A 76 -3.01 6.95 3.09
C GLY A 76 -3.34 8.32 2.52
N VAL A 77 -4.63 8.62 2.43
CA VAL A 77 -5.11 9.97 2.11
C VAL A 77 -5.07 10.81 3.39
N LYS A 78 -4.48 12.00 3.33
CA LYS A 78 -4.49 12.98 4.43
C LYS A 78 -5.03 14.31 3.92
N ASP A 79 -5.84 14.95 4.74
CA ASP A 79 -6.36 16.28 4.49
C ASP A 79 -5.42 17.33 5.08
N PHE A 80 -5.12 18.37 4.30
CA PHE A 80 -4.31 19.51 4.68
C PHE A 80 -5.04 20.76 4.21
N ASP A 81 -5.76 21.41 5.12
CA ASP A 81 -6.49 22.65 4.85
C ASP A 81 -7.46 22.55 3.65
N GLY A 82 -8.22 21.44 3.59
CA GLY A 82 -9.17 21.15 2.49
C GLY A 82 -8.54 20.54 1.24
N VAL A 83 -7.22 20.43 1.19
CA VAL A 83 -6.46 19.79 0.11
C VAL A 83 -6.14 18.34 0.48
N LYS A 84 -6.69 17.37 -0.26
CA LYS A 84 -6.41 15.95 -0.05
C LYS A 84 -5.09 15.56 -0.71
N LEU A 85 -4.15 15.04 0.08
CA LEU A 85 -2.83 14.59 -0.34
C LEU A 85 -2.62 13.11 -0.03
N ILE A 86 -1.62 12.51 -0.68
CA ILE A 86 -1.20 11.14 -0.44
C ILE A 86 0.04 11.14 0.46
N ALA A 87 -0.10 10.60 1.67
CA ALA A 87 0.98 10.45 2.62
C ALA A 87 1.75 9.15 2.38
N ARG A 88 3.05 9.26 2.13
CA ARG A 88 3.96 8.11 2.07
C ARG A 88 4.47 7.81 3.48
N PRO A 89 4.35 6.56 3.98
CA PRO A 89 4.92 6.21 5.26
C PRO A 89 6.45 6.35 5.18
N ARG A 90 7.03 7.02 6.19
CA ARG A 90 8.47 7.12 6.36
C ARG A 90 8.99 5.73 6.75
N ALA A 91 10.16 5.33 6.26
CA ALA A 91 10.72 4.00 6.54
C ALA A 91 10.83 3.69 8.04
N ASP A 92 10.92 4.72 8.88
CA ASP A 92 11.14 4.62 10.33
C ASP A 92 9.82 4.54 11.14
N SER A 93 8.65 4.70 10.52
CA SER A 93 7.35 4.72 11.23
C SER A 93 6.58 3.40 11.15
N ILE A 94 7.26 2.30 10.79
CA ILE A 94 6.75 0.97 11.11
C ILE A 94 6.94 0.84 12.62
N SER A 95 5.94 1.23 13.41
CA SER A 95 5.88 0.78 14.78
C SER A 95 5.96 -0.75 14.71
N PRO A 96 6.95 -1.39 15.34
CA PRO A 96 6.99 -2.84 15.36
C PRO A 96 5.65 -3.28 15.93
N LYS A 97 4.95 -4.15 15.20
CA LYS A 97 3.80 -4.89 15.73
C LYS A 97 4.23 -5.35 17.13
N PRO A 98 3.51 -4.99 18.22
CA PRO A 98 3.95 -5.39 19.54
C PRO A 98 4.09 -6.90 19.50
N LEU A 99 5.29 -7.38 19.78
CA LEU A 99 5.55 -8.80 19.96
C LEU A 99 4.68 -9.16 21.16
N VAL A 100 3.52 -9.75 20.88
CA VAL A 100 2.75 -10.45 21.89
C VAL A 100 3.67 -11.58 22.31
N LEU A 101 4.26 -11.45 23.49
CA LEU A 101 4.85 -12.57 24.20
C LEU A 101 3.69 -13.52 24.48
N GLU A 102 3.44 -14.45 23.56
CA GLU A 102 2.74 -15.67 23.90
C GLU A 102 3.62 -16.37 24.94
N SER A 103 3.20 -16.27 26.19
CA SER A 103 3.74 -17.03 27.30
C SER A 103 3.39 -18.50 27.06
N THR A 104 4.23 -19.18 26.30
CA THR A 104 4.26 -20.64 26.26
C THR A 104 4.84 -21.08 27.60
N GLU A 105 3.97 -21.35 28.57
CA GLU A 105 4.31 -22.25 29.65
C GLU A 105 4.64 -23.61 29.02
N HIS A 106 5.83 -24.16 29.31
CA HIS A 106 6.09 -25.58 29.61
C HIS A 106 7.61 -25.88 29.65
N ALA A 107 8.07 -26.12 30.88
CA ALA A 107 9.04 -27.14 31.34
C ALA A 107 10.47 -27.25 30.72
N ASP A 108 11.45 -26.94 31.59
CA ASP A 108 12.58 -27.76 32.03
C ASP A 108 13.68 -28.29 31.07
N LEU A 109 14.92 -27.96 31.49
CA LEU A 109 16.24 -28.58 31.25
C LEU A 109 16.86 -28.57 29.84
N GLU A 110 17.88 -27.73 29.62
CA GLU A 110 19.30 -28.13 29.73
C GLU A 110 20.25 -26.95 29.40
N SER A 111 21.32 -26.84 30.17
CA SER A 111 22.37 -25.82 30.14
C SER A 111 23.36 -25.99 28.98
N GLN A 112 23.70 -24.89 28.29
CA GLN A 112 25.01 -24.68 27.65
C GLN A 112 25.29 -23.17 27.38
N PRO A 113 26.56 -22.70 27.43
CA PRO A 113 26.87 -21.32 27.79
C PRO A 113 27.10 -20.33 26.64
N ALA A 114 27.02 -19.06 27.04
CA ALA A 114 27.14 -17.80 26.30
C ALA A 114 28.22 -17.73 25.19
N ALA A 115 27.78 -17.53 23.95
CA ALA A 115 28.59 -16.92 22.90
C ALA A 115 28.44 -15.40 22.97
N VAL A 116 29.60 -14.75 23.11
CA VAL A 116 29.82 -13.31 23.27
C VAL A 116 29.24 -12.54 22.08
N ALA A 117 28.38 -11.57 22.37
CA ALA A 117 27.86 -10.62 21.41
C ALA A 117 28.96 -9.69 20.93
N ASP A 118 29.35 -9.81 19.66
CA ASP A 118 30.10 -8.77 18.97
C ASP A 118 29.08 -7.80 18.35
N ASP A 119 28.88 -6.67 19.03
CA ASP A 119 28.04 -5.55 18.63
C ASP A 119 28.66 -4.84 17.41
N MET A 120 28.41 -5.37 16.22
CA MET A 120 28.53 -4.61 14.98
C MET A 120 27.16 -4.48 14.33
N GLY A 121 26.51 -3.35 14.59
CA GLY A 121 25.20 -2.91 14.09
C GLY A 121 24.94 -3.11 12.59
N LEU A 122 24.71 -4.35 12.18
CA LEU A 122 24.29 -4.73 10.84
C LEU A 122 22.80 -5.07 10.87
N ARG A 123 21.99 -4.18 10.30
CA ARG A 123 20.58 -4.45 10.02
C ARG A 123 20.47 -5.59 9.00
N VAL A 124 19.65 -6.58 9.31
CA VAL A 124 19.31 -7.69 8.40
C VAL A 124 18.60 -7.14 7.15
N GLY A 125 19.09 -7.49 5.96
CA GLY A 125 18.38 -7.29 4.69
C GLY A 125 19.00 -6.32 3.66
N TRP A 126 20.25 -5.86 3.83
CA TRP A 126 20.94 -5.07 2.82
C TRP A 126 22.04 -5.88 2.12
N SER A 127 22.04 -5.92 0.79
CA SER A 127 23.21 -6.36 0.03
C SER A 127 24.31 -5.31 0.13
N ASN A 128 25.58 -5.75 0.23
CA ASN A 128 26.78 -4.91 0.38
C ASN A 128 27.02 -3.87 -0.76
N MET A 129 26.13 -3.80 -1.75
CA MET A 129 26.24 -2.99 -2.97
C MET A 129 26.18 -1.47 -2.72
N SER A 130 25.56 -1.02 -1.62
CA SER A 130 25.42 0.41 -1.32
C SER A 130 26.70 1.07 -0.79
N LYS A 131 27.68 0.28 -0.33
CA LYS A 131 28.96 0.79 0.20
C LYS A 131 29.85 1.39 -0.89
N TYR A 132 29.72 0.94 -2.13
CA TYR A 132 30.56 1.39 -3.26
C TYR A 132 30.08 2.69 -3.93
N ARG A 133 28.94 3.27 -3.52
CA ARG A 133 28.36 4.44 -4.21
C ARG A 133 28.89 5.80 -3.72
N ARG A 134 29.74 5.82 -2.69
CA ARG A 134 30.49 7.02 -2.29
C ARG A 134 31.95 6.88 -2.68
N GLY A 135 32.23 7.03 -3.96
CA GLY A 135 33.57 7.00 -4.51
C GLY A 135 33.66 7.75 -5.83
N ASN A 136 33.31 9.04 -5.83
CA ASN A 136 33.95 10.09 -6.64
C ASN A 136 33.20 11.41 -6.47
N ARG A 137 33.68 12.22 -5.51
CA ARG A 137 33.69 13.67 -5.65
C ARG A 137 35.16 14.08 -5.60
N ARG A 138 35.74 14.27 -6.78
CA ARG A 138 36.81 15.22 -7.04
C ARG A 138 36.38 16.01 -8.26
#